data_AF-A0A7C4XT05-F1
#
_entry.id   AF-A0A7C4XT05-F1
#
_cell.length_a   1.000
_cell.length_b   1.000
_cell.length_c   1.000
_cell.angle_alpha   90.00
_cell.angle_beta   90.00
_cell.angle_gamma   90.00
#
_symmetry.space_group_name_H-M   'P 1'
#
loop_
_entity.id
_entity.type
_entity.pdbx_description
1 polymer ?
#
loop_
_entity_poly.entity_id
_entity_poly.type
_entity_poly.pdbx_seq_one_letter_code
_entity_poly.pdbx_strand_id
1 'polypeptide(L)'
;MLPLNYQKIIENKPYTKLLKEVPSELKNQLHNLSLIKRFQFKEYPKDLIADNTLDHTLRCVYLAKKINLRLNKAKLIRTLWVHDIPKLLTNDLTVIEKYRNLDADKNFRLREHKAAKKLLSSVDRSLLDLFNKADDFLKWKVMRVREIPLESIAAKIIDNSEGNMTFHYFVSGWVASEAYNPKLLPPTDSLIHTFRINNIMQNQLKLLPETHGKELANLIDTVLKTIGTFWKNVPQEKIPSVLGDYLKHSNITRN
;
A
#
# COMPACT_ATOMS: atom_id res chain seq x y z
N MET A 1 9.94 6.10 -16.49
CA MET A 1 8.90 5.66 -15.52
C MET A 1 7.55 5.73 -16.20
N LEU A 2 6.71 4.70 -16.05
CA LEU A 2 5.39 4.69 -16.67
C LEU A 2 4.48 5.71 -15.97
N PRO A 3 3.77 6.59 -16.69
CA PRO A 3 2.58 7.21 -16.13
C PRO A 3 1.54 6.10 -15.99
N LEU A 4 1.54 5.46 -14.81
CA LEU A 4 0.50 4.50 -14.47
C LEU A 4 -0.79 5.30 -14.31
N ASN A 5 -1.66 5.24 -15.32
CA ASN A 5 -3.05 5.67 -15.13
C ASN A 5 -3.71 4.67 -14.18
N TYR A 6 -3.55 4.91 -12.88
CA TYR A 6 -3.98 3.99 -11.83
C TYR A 6 -5.50 3.87 -11.77
N GLN A 7 -6.23 4.92 -12.13
CA GLN A 7 -7.67 4.87 -12.33
C GLN A 7 -8.05 3.77 -13.32
N LYS A 8 -7.42 3.71 -14.49
CA LYS A 8 -7.64 2.61 -15.47
C LYS A 8 -7.24 1.23 -14.92
N ILE A 9 -6.31 1.14 -13.97
CA ILE A 9 -5.95 -0.13 -13.33
C ILE A 9 -7.11 -0.60 -12.45
N ILE A 10 -7.71 0.29 -11.66
CA ILE A 10 -8.86 -0.04 -10.80
C ILE A 10 -10.09 -0.38 -11.66
N GLU A 11 -10.39 0.41 -12.67
CA GLU A 11 -11.61 0.28 -13.50
C GLU A 11 -11.56 -0.92 -14.45
N ASN A 12 -10.48 -1.07 -15.21
CA ASN A 12 -10.38 -2.14 -16.24
C ASN A 12 -9.84 -3.46 -15.67
N LYS A 13 -9.39 -3.47 -14.42
CA LYS A 13 -8.86 -4.62 -13.69
C LYS A 13 -7.89 -5.50 -14.50
N PRO A 14 -6.88 -4.93 -15.20
CA PRO A 14 -5.98 -5.72 -16.05
C PRO A 14 -5.14 -6.74 -15.26
N TYR A 15 -5.00 -6.52 -13.95
CA TYR A 15 -4.31 -7.40 -13.01
C TYR A 15 -5.00 -8.75 -12.80
N THR A 16 -6.30 -8.88 -13.10
CA THR A 16 -7.04 -10.16 -12.96
C THR A 16 -6.48 -11.27 -13.86
N LYS A 17 -5.81 -10.91 -14.97
CA LYS A 17 -5.10 -11.87 -15.83
C LYS A 17 -4.00 -12.63 -15.08
N LEU A 18 -3.45 -12.05 -14.01
CA LEU A 18 -2.42 -12.66 -13.16
C LEU A 18 -2.94 -13.87 -12.36
N LEU A 19 -4.26 -14.07 -12.26
CA LEU A 19 -4.83 -15.27 -11.62
C LEU A 19 -4.34 -16.57 -12.28
N LYS A 20 -4.01 -16.52 -13.59
CA LYS A 20 -3.43 -17.66 -14.32
C LYS A 20 -1.96 -17.92 -13.99
N GLU A 21 -1.30 -16.96 -13.34
CA GLU A 21 0.12 -17.00 -12.99
C GLU A 21 0.34 -17.19 -11.48
N VAL A 22 -0.73 -17.37 -10.72
CA VAL A 22 -0.65 -17.66 -9.28
C VAL A 22 0.14 -18.96 -9.08
N PRO A 23 1.17 -18.97 -8.20
CA PRO A 23 1.88 -20.20 -7.85
C PRO A 23 0.92 -21.26 -7.33
N SER A 24 1.02 -22.48 -7.84
CA SER A 24 0.03 -23.54 -7.60
C SER A 24 -0.12 -23.86 -6.11
N GLU A 25 0.97 -23.83 -5.37
CA GLU A 25 1.03 -24.07 -3.93
C GLU A 25 0.41 -22.95 -3.07
N LEU A 26 0.18 -21.76 -3.65
CA LEU A 26 -0.46 -20.62 -2.98
C LEU A 26 -1.91 -20.40 -3.44
N LYS A 27 -2.41 -21.17 -4.42
CA LYS A 27 -3.66 -20.89 -5.11
C LYS A 27 -4.87 -20.80 -4.16
N ASN A 28 -4.99 -21.73 -3.23
CA ASN A 28 -6.11 -21.77 -2.29
C ASN A 28 -6.04 -20.60 -1.29
N GLN A 29 -4.85 -20.33 -0.75
CA GLN A 29 -4.62 -19.24 0.19
C GLN A 29 -4.95 -17.89 -0.47
N LEU A 30 -4.41 -17.65 -1.67
CA LEU A 30 -4.66 -16.42 -2.41
C LEU A 30 -6.14 -16.26 -2.79
N HIS A 31 -6.81 -17.33 -3.24
CA HIS A 31 -8.24 -17.26 -3.52
C HIS A 31 -9.06 -16.85 -2.29
N ASN A 32 -8.73 -17.41 -1.12
CA ASN A 32 -9.42 -17.08 0.13
C ASN A 32 -9.17 -15.63 0.61
N LEU A 33 -8.11 -14.96 0.14
CA LEU A 33 -7.90 -13.54 0.42
C LEU A 33 -8.98 -12.63 -0.20
N SER A 34 -9.74 -13.11 -1.18
CA SER A 34 -10.89 -12.38 -1.74
C SER A 34 -11.99 -12.11 -0.72
N LEU A 35 -12.08 -12.94 0.33
CA LEU A 35 -13.07 -12.82 1.40
C LEU A 35 -12.69 -11.78 2.46
N ILE A 36 -11.42 -11.34 2.46
CA ILE A 36 -10.91 -10.37 3.43
C ILE A 36 -11.03 -8.97 2.83
N LYS A 37 -12.07 -8.26 3.25
CA LYS A 37 -12.26 -6.85 2.89
C LYS A 37 -11.16 -5.98 3.48
N ARG A 38 -10.68 -5.01 2.70
CA ARG A 38 -9.72 -3.99 3.15
C ARG A 38 -10.45 -2.74 3.62
N PHE A 39 -9.71 -1.86 4.31
CA PHE A 39 -10.15 -0.52 4.69
C PHE A 39 -11.49 -0.45 5.45
N GLN A 40 -11.70 -1.39 6.38
CA GLN A 40 -12.90 -1.46 7.22
C GLN A 40 -12.83 -0.44 8.37
N PHE A 41 -12.57 0.83 8.04
CA PHE A 41 -12.58 1.93 8.99
C PHE A 41 -13.99 2.13 9.53
N LYS A 42 -14.14 2.19 10.85
CA LYS A 42 -15.44 2.39 11.50
C LYS A 42 -16.03 3.77 11.20
N GLU A 43 -15.16 4.72 10.86
CA GLU A 43 -15.52 6.11 10.67
C GLU A 43 -15.98 6.46 9.24
N TYR A 44 -15.72 5.60 8.25
CA TYR A 44 -16.20 5.81 6.89
C TYR A 44 -17.54 5.09 6.65
N PRO A 45 -18.37 5.53 5.69
CA PRO A 45 -19.52 4.76 5.24
C PRO A 45 -19.15 3.32 4.89
N LYS A 46 -20.01 2.38 5.30
CA LYS A 46 -19.79 0.96 5.03
C LYS A 46 -19.66 0.75 3.52
N ASP A 47 -18.67 -0.08 3.14
CA ASP A 47 -18.38 -0.43 1.74
C ASP A 47 -18.01 0.78 0.85
N LEU A 48 -17.65 1.94 1.42
CA LEU A 48 -17.10 3.08 0.68
C LEU A 48 -15.91 2.66 -0.19
N ILE A 49 -15.01 1.86 0.39
CA ILE A 49 -13.85 1.32 -0.30
C ILE A 49 -14.14 -0.14 -0.61
N ALA A 50 -14.59 -0.37 -1.86
CA ALA A 50 -14.88 -1.70 -2.37
C ALA A 50 -13.58 -2.40 -2.80
N ASP A 51 -12.80 -2.88 -1.82
CA ASP A 51 -11.53 -3.54 -2.05
C ASP A 51 -11.32 -4.78 -1.16
N ASN A 52 -10.54 -5.74 -1.64
CA ASN A 52 -10.21 -6.97 -0.93
C ASN A 52 -8.72 -7.31 -1.02
N THR A 53 -8.28 -8.22 -0.17
CA THR A 53 -6.86 -8.54 -0.01
C THR A 53 -6.27 -9.29 -1.22
N LEU A 54 -7.08 -10.05 -1.96
CA LEU A 54 -6.64 -10.67 -3.21
C LEU A 54 -6.38 -9.61 -4.29
N ASP A 55 -7.33 -8.70 -4.52
CA ASP A 55 -7.19 -7.68 -5.56
C ASP A 55 -6.02 -6.73 -5.26
N HIS A 56 -5.81 -6.36 -3.98
CA HIS A 56 -4.59 -5.69 -3.52
C HIS A 56 -3.32 -6.43 -3.94
N THR A 57 -3.25 -7.72 -3.62
CA THR A 57 -2.09 -8.56 -3.91
C THR A 57 -1.82 -8.62 -5.42
N LEU A 58 -2.88 -8.79 -6.22
CA LEU A 58 -2.78 -8.80 -7.68
C LEU A 58 -2.30 -7.45 -8.23
N ARG A 59 -2.80 -6.33 -7.71
CA ARG A 59 -2.36 -4.99 -8.11
C ARG A 59 -0.91 -4.74 -7.74
N CYS A 60 -0.47 -5.14 -6.54
CA CYS A 60 0.94 -5.09 -6.14
C CYS A 60 1.84 -5.86 -7.12
N VAL A 61 1.48 -7.12 -7.44
CA VAL A 61 2.25 -7.93 -8.40
C VAL A 61 2.22 -7.32 -9.80
N TYR A 62 1.08 -6.79 -10.23
CA TYR A 62 0.94 -6.09 -11.51
C TYR A 62 1.87 -4.88 -11.60
N LEU A 63 1.91 -4.04 -10.56
CA LEU A 63 2.82 -2.91 -10.45
C LEU A 63 4.28 -3.37 -10.48
N ALA A 64 4.64 -4.39 -9.70
CA ALA A 64 6.01 -4.92 -9.67
C ALA A 64 6.50 -5.42 -11.05
N LYS A 65 5.61 -5.99 -11.86
CA LYS A 65 5.89 -6.40 -13.24
C LYS A 65 6.04 -5.23 -14.20
N LYS A 66 5.32 -4.12 -13.98
CA LYS A 66 5.32 -2.95 -14.88
C LYS A 66 6.42 -1.95 -14.57
N ILE A 67 6.84 -1.82 -13.32
CA ILE A 67 7.90 -0.90 -12.93
C ILE A 67 9.25 -1.47 -13.38
N ASN A 68 10.04 -0.67 -14.10
CA ASN A 68 11.39 -1.05 -14.51
C ASN A 68 12.39 -0.75 -13.38
N LEU A 69 12.56 -1.70 -12.45
CA LEU A 69 13.57 -1.65 -11.39
C LEU A 69 14.62 -2.73 -11.66
N ARG A 70 15.90 -2.39 -11.54
CA ARG A 70 17.02 -3.31 -11.73
C ARG A 70 17.26 -4.17 -10.49
N LEU A 71 16.36 -5.13 -10.26
CA LEU A 71 16.29 -5.96 -9.05
C LEU A 71 15.99 -7.42 -9.42
N ASN A 72 16.14 -8.35 -8.48
CA ASN A 72 15.62 -9.71 -8.66
C ASN A 72 14.09 -9.71 -8.66
N LYS A 73 13.50 -9.66 -9.86
CA LYS A 73 12.05 -9.61 -10.07
C LYS A 73 11.31 -10.83 -9.53
N ALA A 74 11.92 -12.02 -9.62
CA ALA A 74 11.29 -13.24 -9.12
C ALA A 74 11.10 -13.18 -7.59
N LYS A 75 12.15 -12.76 -6.86
CA LYS A 75 12.08 -12.59 -5.41
C LYS A 75 11.10 -11.49 -5.01
N LEU A 76 11.14 -10.33 -5.69
CA LEU A 76 10.17 -9.24 -5.48
C LEU A 76 8.72 -9.73 -5.63
N ILE A 77 8.41 -10.38 -6.76
CA ILE A 77 7.07 -10.89 -7.05
C ILE A 77 6.66 -11.96 -6.04
N ARG A 78 7.57 -12.87 -5.66
CA ARG A 78 7.27 -13.91 -4.68
C ARG A 78 6.94 -13.31 -3.32
N THR A 79 7.70 -12.32 -2.84
CA THR A 79 7.40 -11.60 -1.61
C THR A 79 6.00 -10.99 -1.64
N LEU A 80 5.63 -10.36 -2.76
CA LEU A 80 4.30 -9.77 -2.92
C LEU A 80 3.18 -10.82 -2.97
N TRP A 81 3.41 -12.02 -3.50
CA TRP A 81 2.40 -13.09 -3.43
C TRP A 81 2.11 -13.54 -1.99
N VAL A 82 3.09 -13.50 -1.10
CA VAL A 82 2.95 -14.09 0.25
C VAL A 82 2.67 -13.07 1.35
N HIS A 83 2.92 -11.78 1.11
CA HIS A 83 2.94 -10.75 2.17
C HIS A 83 1.65 -10.68 3.00
N ASP A 84 0.50 -10.86 2.36
CA ASP A 84 -0.82 -10.73 2.98
C ASP A 84 -1.50 -12.07 3.29
N ILE A 85 -0.90 -13.22 2.95
CA ILE A 85 -1.45 -14.55 3.27
C ILE A 85 -1.74 -14.74 4.78
N PRO A 86 -0.89 -14.28 5.72
CA PRO A 86 -1.18 -14.37 7.16
C PRO A 86 -2.52 -13.76 7.58
N LYS A 87 -3.06 -12.80 6.81
CA LYS A 87 -4.35 -12.15 7.10
C LYS A 87 -5.53 -13.10 7.13
N LEU A 88 -5.43 -14.27 6.48
CA LEU A 88 -6.45 -15.34 6.54
C LEU A 88 -6.81 -15.77 7.96
N LEU A 89 -5.90 -15.62 8.93
CA LEU A 89 -6.13 -16.03 10.32
C LEU A 89 -6.12 -14.85 11.31
N THR A 90 -5.82 -13.63 10.87
CA THR A 90 -5.68 -12.47 11.75
C THR A 90 -6.71 -11.38 11.50
N ASN A 91 -7.38 -11.39 10.33
CA ASN A 91 -8.19 -10.30 9.78
C ASN A 91 -7.39 -9.00 9.60
N ASP A 92 -7.78 -8.13 8.68
CA ASP A 92 -7.00 -6.91 8.42
C ASP A 92 -7.31 -5.82 9.46
N LEU A 93 -6.33 -5.46 10.28
CA LEU A 93 -6.38 -4.25 11.12
C LEU A 93 -5.91 -3.05 10.30
N THR A 94 -6.70 -1.97 10.32
CA THR A 94 -6.35 -0.76 9.59
C THR A 94 -5.09 -0.09 10.16
N VAL A 95 -4.40 0.69 9.33
CA VAL A 95 -3.17 1.40 9.74
C VAL A 95 -3.43 2.37 10.90
N ILE A 96 -4.60 3.01 10.93
CA ILE A 96 -4.97 3.96 11.99
C ILE A 96 -5.21 3.25 13.32
N GLU A 97 -5.87 2.08 13.31
CA GLU A 97 -6.04 1.27 14.53
C GLU A 97 -4.71 0.83 15.10
N LYS A 98 -3.75 0.44 14.26
CA LYS A 98 -2.38 0.07 14.66
C LYS A 98 -1.63 1.26 15.29
N TYR A 99 -1.81 2.47 14.77
CA TYR A 99 -1.15 3.66 15.30
C TYR A 99 -1.73 4.13 16.63
N ARG A 100 -3.06 4.11 16.76
CA ARG A 100 -3.76 4.59 17.97
C ARG A 100 -3.61 3.63 19.15
N ASN A 101 -3.28 2.36 18.91
CA ASN A 101 -3.14 1.36 19.96
C ASN A 101 -1.90 0.46 19.72
N LEU A 102 -0.78 0.82 20.35
CA LEU A 102 0.49 0.11 20.22
C LEU A 102 0.43 -1.35 20.72
N ASP A 103 -0.35 -1.62 21.78
CA ASP A 103 -0.54 -2.98 22.29
C ASP A 103 -1.35 -3.83 21.31
N ALA A 104 -2.35 -3.24 20.66
CA ALA A 104 -3.07 -3.91 19.59
C ALA A 104 -2.15 -4.23 18.39
N ASP A 105 -1.26 -3.32 17.98
CA ASP A 105 -0.27 -3.58 16.92
C ASP A 105 0.69 -4.72 17.31
N LYS A 106 1.23 -4.69 18.54
CA LYS A 106 2.13 -5.74 19.03
C LYS A 106 1.46 -7.12 19.04
N ASN A 107 0.24 -7.19 19.58
CA ASN A 107 -0.54 -8.42 19.60
C ASN A 107 -0.90 -8.91 18.19
N PHE A 108 -1.21 -7.98 17.29
CA PHE A 108 -1.48 -8.29 15.89
C PHE A 108 -0.27 -8.91 15.19
N ARG A 109 0.92 -8.30 15.33
CA ARG A 109 2.17 -8.84 14.76
C ARG A 109 2.51 -10.24 15.26
N LEU A 110 2.26 -10.52 16.55
CA LEU A 110 2.44 -11.86 17.12
C LEU A 110 1.48 -12.88 16.50
N ARG A 111 0.21 -12.48 16.26
CA ARG A 111 -0.76 -13.33 15.58
C ARG A 111 -0.38 -13.57 14.12
N GLU A 112 0.08 -12.55 13.39
CA GLU A 112 0.54 -12.70 12.01
C GLU A 112 1.74 -13.64 11.91
N HIS A 113 2.70 -13.53 12.83
CA HIS A 113 3.84 -14.44 12.87
C HIS A 113 3.41 -15.89 13.12
N LYS A 114 2.43 -16.12 14.02
CA LYS A 114 1.83 -17.45 14.24
C LYS A 114 1.09 -17.95 13.00
N ALA A 115 0.35 -17.08 12.31
CA ALA A 115 -0.36 -17.43 11.08
C ALA A 115 0.60 -17.77 9.94
N ALA A 116 1.68 -17.01 9.78
CA ALA A 116 2.74 -17.29 8.80
C ALA A 116 3.35 -18.67 9.01
N LYS A 117 3.65 -19.06 10.27
CA LYS A 117 4.13 -20.42 10.60
C LYS A 117 3.18 -21.53 10.16
N LYS A 118 1.87 -21.28 10.19
CA LYS A 118 0.84 -22.26 9.79
C LYS A 118 0.59 -22.31 8.27
N LEU A 119 0.68 -21.17 7.59
CA LEU A 119 0.21 -21.04 6.20
C LEU A 119 1.32 -21.05 5.15
N LEU A 120 2.55 -20.70 5.54
CA LEU A 120 3.66 -20.46 4.62
C LEU A 120 4.79 -21.47 4.80
N SER A 121 5.46 -21.79 3.69
CA SER A 121 6.70 -22.57 3.68
C SER A 121 7.82 -21.86 4.44
N SER A 122 8.89 -22.56 4.81
CA SER A 122 10.07 -21.94 5.45
C SER A 122 10.68 -20.82 4.61
N VAL A 123 10.75 -21.01 3.29
CA VAL A 123 11.27 -20.03 2.33
C VAL A 123 10.39 -18.78 2.30
N ASP A 124 9.07 -18.96 2.20
CA ASP A 124 8.12 -17.84 2.14
C ASP A 124 8.06 -17.05 3.44
N ARG A 125 8.20 -17.73 4.58
CA ARG A 125 8.33 -17.05 5.88
C ARG A 125 9.58 -16.18 5.94
N SER A 126 10.71 -16.66 5.42
CA SER A 126 11.93 -15.85 5.36
C SER A 126 11.74 -14.59 4.50
N LEU A 127 11.01 -14.70 3.38
CA LEU A 127 10.66 -13.53 2.56
C LEU A 127 9.77 -12.54 3.30
N LEU A 128 8.76 -13.03 4.01
CA LEU A 128 7.89 -12.20 4.84
C LEU A 128 8.65 -11.51 5.98
N ASP A 129 9.58 -12.21 6.63
CA ASP A 129 10.41 -11.63 7.69
C ASP A 129 11.28 -10.48 7.15
N LEU A 130 11.87 -10.65 5.96
CA LEU A 130 12.65 -9.58 5.30
C LEU A 130 11.76 -8.42 4.85
N PHE A 131 10.53 -8.68 4.39
CA PHE A 131 9.54 -7.66 4.07
C PHE A 131 9.15 -6.83 5.31
N ASN A 132 8.97 -7.49 6.47
CA ASN A 132 8.67 -6.80 7.72
C ASN A 132 9.87 -5.96 8.22
N LYS A 133 11.10 -6.49 8.11
CA LYS A 133 12.30 -5.70 8.40
C LYS A 133 12.42 -4.48 7.48
N ALA A 134 12.02 -4.60 6.22
CA ALA A 134 11.98 -3.46 5.29
C ALA A 134 10.96 -2.39 5.73
N ASP A 135 9.80 -2.77 6.27
CA ASP A 135 8.84 -1.83 6.87
C ASP A 135 9.46 -1.07 8.04
N ASP A 136 10.15 -1.78 8.94
CA ASP A 136 10.78 -1.18 10.11
C ASP A 136 11.92 -0.22 9.70
N PHE A 137 12.72 -0.59 8.70
CA PHE A 137 13.74 0.29 8.11
C PHE A 137 13.10 1.56 7.53
N LEU A 138 12.09 1.40 6.66
CA LEU A 138 11.38 2.51 6.02
C LEU A 138 10.67 3.46 7.00
N LYS A 139 10.52 3.05 8.27
CA LYS A 139 9.89 3.80 9.37
C LYS A 139 10.87 4.32 10.44
N TRP A 140 12.19 4.31 10.19
CA TRP A 140 13.23 4.66 11.18
C TRP A 140 13.24 3.80 12.44
N LYS A 141 12.59 2.62 12.45
CA LYS A 141 12.64 1.72 13.61
C LYS A 141 13.94 0.92 13.67
N VAL A 142 14.60 0.69 12.53
CA VAL A 142 15.88 -0.03 12.42
C VAL A 142 16.81 0.71 11.46
N MET A 143 18.07 0.95 11.84
CA MET A 143 19.02 1.73 11.04
C MET A 143 19.96 0.89 10.15
N ARG A 144 20.04 -0.43 10.32
CA ARG A 144 21.04 -1.27 9.62
C ARG A 144 20.57 -1.69 8.22
N VAL A 145 20.87 -0.84 7.23
CA VAL A 145 20.57 -1.04 5.79
C VAL A 145 21.11 -2.37 5.23
N ARG A 146 22.31 -2.79 5.67
CA ARG A 146 23.07 -3.89 5.04
C ARG A 146 22.41 -5.26 5.11
N GLU A 147 21.39 -5.44 5.94
CA GLU A 147 20.74 -6.74 6.18
C GLU A 147 19.42 -6.92 5.41
N ILE A 148 18.97 -5.92 4.67
CA ILE A 148 17.65 -5.92 4.01
C ILE A 148 17.84 -5.90 2.48
N PRO A 149 17.46 -6.97 1.76
CA PRO A 149 17.50 -6.99 0.31
C PRO A 149 16.65 -5.88 -0.32
N LEU A 150 17.15 -5.28 -1.40
CA LEU A 150 16.44 -4.20 -2.12
C LEU A 150 15.07 -4.65 -2.62
N GLU A 151 14.89 -5.92 -2.96
CA GLU A 151 13.60 -6.48 -3.37
C GLU A 151 12.55 -6.40 -2.25
N SER A 152 12.95 -6.56 -0.99
CA SER A 152 12.05 -6.46 0.16
C SER A 152 11.65 -5.01 0.41
N ILE A 153 12.58 -4.06 0.24
CA ILE A 153 12.29 -2.63 0.30
C ILE A 153 11.35 -2.21 -0.83
N ALA A 154 11.63 -2.64 -2.06
CA ALA A 154 10.79 -2.37 -3.21
C ALA A 154 9.39 -2.98 -3.06
N ALA A 155 9.28 -4.23 -2.56
CA ALA A 155 7.99 -4.84 -2.25
C ALA A 155 7.21 -3.97 -1.27
N LYS A 156 7.85 -3.46 -0.21
CA LYS A 156 7.15 -2.68 0.81
C LYS A 156 6.70 -1.31 0.31
N ILE A 157 7.51 -0.67 -0.53
CA ILE A 157 7.11 0.58 -1.19
C ILE A 157 5.93 0.33 -2.12
N ILE A 158 5.94 -0.76 -2.90
CA ILE A 158 4.81 -1.12 -3.78
C ILE A 158 3.54 -1.38 -2.96
N ASP A 159 3.61 -2.18 -1.89
CA ASP A 159 2.50 -2.45 -0.97
C ASP A 159 1.89 -1.16 -0.39
N ASN A 160 2.74 -0.26 0.11
CA ASN A 160 2.30 1.02 0.63
C ASN A 160 1.70 1.92 -0.46
N SER A 161 2.36 1.97 -1.61
CA SER A 161 1.97 2.82 -2.75
C SER A 161 0.63 2.42 -3.33
N GLU A 162 0.43 1.13 -3.57
CA GLU A 162 -0.85 0.56 -4.01
C GLU A 162 -1.94 0.95 -3.01
N GLY A 163 -1.72 0.68 -1.71
CA GLY A 163 -2.75 0.86 -0.70
C GLY A 163 -3.19 2.31 -0.59
N ASN A 164 -2.22 3.24 -0.65
CA ASN A 164 -2.50 4.67 -0.63
C ASN A 164 -3.25 5.14 -1.88
N MET A 165 -2.82 4.71 -3.08
CA MET A 165 -3.52 5.11 -4.32
C MET A 165 -4.96 4.59 -4.34
N THR A 166 -5.18 3.34 -3.94
CA THR A 166 -6.53 2.75 -3.86
C THR A 166 -7.39 3.50 -2.85
N PHE A 167 -6.88 3.75 -1.64
CA PHE A 167 -7.59 4.52 -0.62
C PHE A 167 -8.00 5.91 -1.13
N HIS A 168 -7.05 6.67 -1.68
CA HIS A 168 -7.35 8.03 -2.16
C HIS A 168 -8.26 8.05 -3.40
N TYR A 169 -8.19 7.05 -4.29
CA TYR A 169 -9.10 6.92 -5.43
C TYR A 169 -10.56 6.84 -4.96
N PHE A 170 -10.88 5.92 -4.05
CA PHE A 170 -12.25 5.76 -3.55
C PHE A 170 -12.71 6.96 -2.72
N VAL A 171 -11.87 7.46 -1.81
CA VAL A 171 -12.26 8.58 -0.94
C VAL A 171 -12.48 9.86 -1.74
N SER A 172 -11.59 10.21 -2.68
CA SER A 172 -11.79 11.40 -3.52
C SER A 172 -13.02 11.29 -4.41
N GLY A 173 -13.30 10.10 -4.96
CA GLY A 173 -14.53 9.85 -5.74
C GLY A 173 -15.79 10.06 -4.91
N TRP A 174 -15.81 9.58 -3.66
CA TRP A 174 -16.92 9.83 -2.76
C TRP A 174 -17.06 11.30 -2.38
N VAL A 175 -15.96 11.98 -2.03
CA VAL A 175 -15.99 13.42 -1.69
C VAL A 175 -16.47 14.27 -2.86
N ALA A 176 -16.13 13.90 -4.10
CA ALA A 176 -16.63 14.59 -5.30
C ALA A 176 -18.13 14.36 -5.53
N SER A 177 -18.69 13.25 -5.05
CA SER A 177 -20.08 12.86 -5.32
C SER A 177 -21.11 13.68 -4.54
N GLU A 178 -22.37 13.59 -4.99
CA GLU A 178 -23.53 14.13 -4.28
C GLU A 178 -23.85 13.39 -2.97
N ALA A 179 -23.36 12.15 -2.81
CA ALA A 179 -23.51 11.36 -1.59
C ALA A 179 -22.52 11.76 -0.49
N TYR A 180 -21.65 12.75 -0.74
CA TYR A 180 -20.69 13.22 0.25
C TYR A 180 -21.37 13.95 1.40
N ASN A 181 -21.11 13.49 2.62
CA ASN A 181 -21.46 14.20 3.84
C ASN A 181 -20.17 14.56 4.61
N PRO A 182 -19.82 15.86 4.72
CA PRO A 182 -18.63 16.30 5.44
C PRO A 182 -18.56 15.84 6.90
N LYS A 183 -19.72 15.62 7.54
CA LYS A 183 -19.78 15.12 8.93
C LYS A 183 -19.32 13.67 9.09
N LEU A 184 -19.29 12.90 7.98
CA LEU A 184 -18.87 11.51 7.95
C LEU A 184 -17.42 11.35 7.48
N LEU A 185 -16.70 12.45 7.22
CA LEU A 185 -15.28 12.36 6.96
C LEU A 185 -14.56 12.11 8.30
N PRO A 186 -13.82 11.00 8.45
CA PRO A 186 -13.09 10.74 9.68
C PRO A 186 -12.06 11.82 9.98
N PRO A 187 -11.45 11.78 11.18
CA PRO A 187 -10.20 12.47 11.43
C PRO A 187 -9.23 12.28 10.26
N THR A 188 -8.74 13.40 9.78
CA THR A 188 -7.94 13.56 8.57
C THR A 188 -6.56 12.89 8.65
N ASP A 189 -6.24 12.29 9.80
CA ASP A 189 -5.03 11.51 10.04
C ASP A 189 -4.83 10.43 8.98
N SER A 190 -5.89 9.73 8.56
CA SER A 190 -5.82 8.71 7.50
C SER A 190 -5.42 9.28 6.14
N LEU A 191 -5.92 10.48 5.81
CA LEU A 191 -5.60 11.19 4.57
C LEU A 191 -4.16 11.71 4.56
N ILE A 192 -3.73 12.33 5.66
CA ILE A 192 -2.39 12.93 5.76
C ILE A 192 -1.30 11.88 6.04
N HIS A 193 -1.67 10.71 6.58
CA HIS A 193 -0.73 9.63 6.88
C HIS A 193 0.03 9.21 5.63
N THR A 194 -0.65 9.09 4.49
CA THR A 194 -0.03 8.83 3.18
C THR A 194 1.14 9.76 2.89
N PHE A 195 0.97 11.06 3.05
CA PHE A 195 2.02 12.03 2.75
C PHE A 195 3.15 11.98 3.77
N ARG A 196 2.80 11.88 5.07
CA ARG A 196 3.78 11.77 6.16
C ARG A 196 4.67 10.55 6.00
N ILE A 197 4.08 9.37 5.75
CA ILE A 197 4.84 8.12 5.63
C ILE A 197 5.72 8.13 4.38
N ASN A 198 5.23 8.65 3.25
CA ASN A 198 6.02 8.74 2.03
C ASN A 198 7.22 9.68 2.18
N ASN A 199 7.07 10.82 2.88
CA ASN A 199 8.20 11.69 3.21
C ASN A 199 9.23 10.97 4.10
N ILE A 200 8.78 10.20 5.10
CA ILE A 200 9.66 9.40 5.95
C ILE A 200 10.43 8.37 5.11
N MET A 201 9.73 7.63 4.25
CA MET A 201 10.31 6.64 3.34
C MET A 201 11.34 7.28 2.39
N GLN A 202 11.03 8.42 1.78
CA GLN A 202 11.95 9.13 0.90
C GLN A 202 13.25 9.53 1.61
N ASN A 203 13.17 9.96 2.86
CA ASN A 203 14.36 10.27 3.64
C ASN A 203 15.19 9.01 3.95
N GLN A 204 14.55 7.87 4.20
CA GLN A 204 15.24 6.59 4.38
C GLN A 204 15.95 6.09 3.13
N LEU A 205 15.33 6.29 1.97
CA LEU A 205 15.90 5.86 0.69
C LEU A 205 17.22 6.55 0.34
N LYS A 206 17.52 7.70 0.97
CA LYS A 206 18.83 8.38 0.86
C LYS A 206 19.98 7.57 1.44
N LEU A 207 19.71 6.59 2.29
CA LEU A 207 20.72 5.69 2.87
C LEU A 207 21.07 4.49 1.97
N LEU A 208 20.34 4.31 0.87
CA LEU A 208 20.61 3.26 -0.12
C LEU A 208 21.64 3.72 -1.16
N PRO A 209 22.25 2.79 -1.92
CA PRO A 209 23.04 3.16 -3.09
C PRO A 209 22.26 4.10 -4.02
N GLU A 210 22.91 5.18 -4.45
CA GLU A 210 22.25 6.34 -5.06
C GLU A 210 21.28 5.97 -6.20
N THR A 211 21.68 5.08 -7.10
CA THR A 211 20.85 4.62 -8.21
C THR A 211 19.53 3.99 -7.74
N HIS A 212 19.59 3.08 -6.76
CA HIS A 212 18.41 2.37 -6.26
C HIS A 212 17.54 3.27 -5.38
N GLY A 213 18.17 4.08 -4.53
CA GLY A 213 17.46 5.06 -3.70
C GLY A 213 16.66 6.04 -4.56
N LYS A 214 17.26 6.57 -5.64
CA LYS A 214 16.58 7.45 -6.61
C LYS A 214 15.45 6.75 -7.36
N GLU A 215 15.66 5.54 -7.86
CA GLU A 215 14.60 4.78 -8.56
C GLU A 215 13.36 4.56 -7.69
N LEU A 216 13.56 4.18 -6.43
CA LEU A 216 12.48 3.96 -5.46
C LEU A 216 11.84 5.28 -4.99
N ALA A 217 12.61 6.35 -4.81
CA ALA A 217 12.07 7.65 -4.44
C ALA A 217 11.19 8.23 -5.56
N ASN A 218 11.60 8.05 -6.81
CA ASN A 218 10.80 8.48 -7.96
C ASN A 218 9.48 7.69 -8.10
N LEU A 219 9.45 6.42 -7.65
CA LEU A 219 8.21 5.64 -7.57
C LEU A 219 7.25 6.30 -6.57
N ILE A 220 7.74 6.70 -5.40
CA ILE A 220 6.96 7.44 -4.40
C ILE A 220 6.44 8.76 -5.00
N ASP A 221 7.28 9.52 -5.71
CA ASP A 221 6.83 10.77 -6.34
C ASP A 221 5.73 10.55 -7.37
N THR A 222 5.82 9.47 -8.15
CA THR A 222 4.78 9.09 -9.12
C THR A 222 3.46 8.78 -8.42
N VAL A 223 3.52 8.12 -7.27
CA VAL A 223 2.35 7.78 -6.44
C VAL A 223 1.70 9.04 -5.88
N LEU A 224 2.48 9.95 -5.31
CA LEU A 224 1.96 11.22 -4.76
C LEU A 224 1.34 12.10 -5.85
N LYS A 225 1.95 12.16 -7.03
CA LYS A 225 1.37 12.83 -8.21
C LYS A 225 0.04 12.20 -8.61
N THR A 226 -0.02 10.86 -8.67
CA THR A 226 -1.24 10.12 -8.99
C THR A 226 -2.35 10.42 -7.99
N ILE A 227 -2.05 10.40 -6.69
CA ILE A 227 -3.01 10.74 -5.65
C ILE A 227 -3.59 12.14 -5.88
N GLY A 228 -2.74 13.14 -6.11
CA GLY A 228 -3.28 14.48 -6.32
C GLY A 228 -4.04 14.63 -7.65
N THR A 229 -3.79 13.80 -8.68
CA THR A 229 -4.70 13.78 -9.85
C THR A 229 -6.12 13.33 -9.48
N PHE A 230 -6.29 12.42 -8.52
CA PHE A 230 -7.62 12.05 -8.04
C PHE A 230 -8.31 13.24 -7.35
N TRP A 231 -7.58 13.96 -6.50
CA TRP A 231 -8.11 15.12 -5.78
C TRP A 231 -8.33 16.35 -6.66
N LYS A 232 -7.63 16.47 -7.80
CA LYS A 232 -7.86 17.57 -8.76
C LYS A 232 -9.28 17.60 -9.34
N ASN A 233 -10.00 16.48 -9.27
CA ASN A 233 -11.37 16.36 -9.75
C ASN A 233 -12.41 16.65 -8.65
N VAL A 234 -11.98 16.89 -7.42
CA VAL A 234 -12.86 17.24 -6.29
C VAL A 234 -13.05 18.76 -6.26
N PRO A 235 -14.29 19.27 -6.10
CA PRO A 235 -14.52 20.70 -5.89
C PRO A 235 -13.73 21.24 -4.71
N GLN A 236 -13.10 22.40 -4.86
CA GLN A 236 -12.10 22.93 -3.92
C GLN A 236 -12.67 23.10 -2.50
N GLU A 237 -13.92 23.53 -2.41
CA GLU A 237 -14.68 23.70 -1.17
C GLU A 237 -14.98 22.39 -0.43
N LYS A 238 -14.95 21.26 -1.14
CA LYS A 238 -15.11 19.91 -0.56
C LYS A 238 -13.77 19.29 -0.14
N ILE A 239 -12.63 19.84 -0.56
CA ILE A 239 -11.30 19.32 -0.19
C ILE A 239 -11.01 19.66 1.27
N PRO A 240 -10.68 18.67 2.13
CA PRO A 240 -10.30 18.94 3.52
C PRO A 240 -9.09 19.88 3.59
N SER A 241 -9.20 20.96 4.38
CA SER A 241 -8.18 22.02 4.46
C SER A 241 -6.77 21.48 4.75
N VAL A 242 -6.68 20.54 5.70
CA VAL A 242 -5.43 19.86 6.07
C VAL A 242 -4.79 19.04 4.94
N LEU A 243 -5.57 18.61 3.95
CA LEU A 243 -5.06 17.92 2.78
C LEU A 243 -4.58 18.92 1.72
N GLY A 244 -5.22 20.11 1.66
CA GLY A 244 -4.89 21.18 0.73
C GLY A 244 -3.40 21.55 0.75
N ASP A 245 -2.78 21.61 1.92
CA ASP A 245 -1.35 21.95 2.02
C ASP A 245 -0.45 20.84 1.44
N TYR A 246 -0.77 19.58 1.65
CA TYR A 246 -0.02 18.46 1.06
C TYR A 246 -0.18 18.39 -0.47
N LEU A 247 -1.35 18.76 -0.99
CA LEU A 247 -1.63 18.79 -2.44
C LEU A 247 -0.95 19.97 -3.16
N LYS A 248 -0.77 21.12 -2.49
CA LYS A 248 -0.01 22.27 -3.04
C LYS A 248 1.45 21.92 -3.31
N HIS A 249 2.11 21.27 -2.35
CA HIS A 249 3.52 20.89 -2.44
C HIS A 249 3.81 19.80 -3.49
N SER A 250 2.78 19.13 -4.01
CA SER A 250 2.92 18.14 -5.07
C SER A 250 2.83 18.74 -6.49
N ASN A 251 2.83 20.08 -6.63
CA ASN A 251 2.61 20.84 -7.88
C ASN A 251 1.22 20.57 -8.50
N ILE A 252 0.17 20.52 -7.65
CA ILE A 252 -1.20 20.19 -8.06
C ILE A 252 -2.16 21.34 -7.72
N THR A 253 -1.68 22.58 -7.81
CA THR A 253 -2.56 23.76 -7.91
C THR A 253 -2.77 24.09 -9.38
N ARG A 254 -4.04 24.18 -9.80
CA ARG A 254 -4.42 24.67 -11.13
C ARG A 254 -3.93 26.11 -11.30
N ASN A 255 -3.42 26.42 -12.49
CA ASN A 255 -3.54 27.77 -13.05
C ASN A 255 -5.03 28.12 -13.20
#